data_AF-A0AAW3DGE7-F1
#
_entry.id   AF-A0AAW3DGE7-F1
#
_cell.length_a   1.000
_cell.length_b   1.000
_cell.length_c   1.000
_cell.angle_alpha   90.00
_cell.angle_beta   90.00
_cell.angle_gamma   90.00
#
_symmetry.space_group_name_H-M   'P 1'
#
loop_
_entity.id
_entity.type
_entity.pdbx_description
1 polymer ?
#
loop_
_entity_poly.entity_id
_entity_poly.type
_entity_poly.pdbx_seq_one_letter_code
_entity_poly.pdbx_strand_id
1 'polypeptide(L)'
;IKRAPESIPDVVPLRKRTTPMNPALAIRRNHTNNLVSQRPYRDRVIHLLALKSYTKPELLACLQRDGVNQKDRDSLGIILRDASLNTKDNTYSLKNHLFKDIQKDWPGYNETDKGLLELILS
;
A
#
# COMPACT_ATOMS: atom_id res chain seq x y z
N ILE A 1 -72.38 -19.22 23.16
CA ILE A 1 -71.46 -19.70 24.21
C ILE A 1 -70.21 -20.23 23.52
N LYS A 2 -69.05 -19.61 23.84
CA LYS A 2 -67.67 -20.12 23.72
C LYS A 2 -67.11 -20.44 22.31
N ARG A 3 -66.40 -19.45 21.74
CA ARG A 3 -65.35 -19.63 20.72
C ARG A 3 -64.02 -19.98 21.42
N ALA A 4 -63.22 -20.78 20.74
CA ALA A 4 -61.94 -21.34 21.19
C ALA A 4 -60.81 -20.30 21.30
N PRO A 5 -59.85 -20.48 22.24
CA PRO A 5 -58.50 -19.92 22.15
C PRO A 5 -57.61 -20.94 21.37
N GLU A 6 -56.43 -20.67 20.82
CA GLU A 6 -55.35 -19.80 21.25
C GLU A 6 -54.32 -19.71 20.11
N SER A 7 -53.47 -18.68 20.17
CA SER A 7 -52.02 -18.78 19.93
C SER A 7 -51.42 -17.86 18.84
N ILE A 8 -51.05 -16.67 19.35
CA ILE A 8 -49.81 -15.90 19.15
C ILE A 8 -49.56 -15.20 17.78
N PRO A 9 -49.32 -13.88 17.79
CA PRO A 9 -48.92 -13.08 16.63
C PRO A 9 -47.39 -13.13 16.46
N ASP A 10 -46.88 -13.04 15.22
CA ASP A 10 -45.49 -12.62 15.05
C ASP A 10 -45.33 -11.58 13.94
N VAL A 11 -44.50 -10.62 14.30
CA VAL A 11 -44.27 -9.32 13.71
C VAL A 11 -43.35 -9.44 12.49
N VAL A 12 -43.70 -8.67 11.46
CA VAL A 12 -42.90 -8.23 10.29
C VAL A 12 -41.37 -8.21 10.54
N PRO A 13 -40.51 -8.46 9.52
CA PRO A 13 -40.31 -7.41 8.51
C PRO A 13 -40.00 -7.86 7.07
N LEU A 14 -40.61 -7.08 6.16
CA LEU A 14 -40.23 -6.75 4.80
C LEU A 14 -38.71 -6.92 4.54
N ARG A 15 -38.37 -7.99 3.82
CA ARG A 15 -37.05 -8.17 3.22
C ARG A 15 -36.80 -7.08 2.17
N LYS A 16 -35.56 -6.60 2.20
CA LYS A 16 -34.87 -5.74 1.21
C LYS A 16 -35.17 -4.24 1.34
N ARG A 17 -34.63 -3.62 2.40
CA ARG A 17 -34.20 -2.22 2.32
C ARG A 17 -33.16 -2.11 1.22
N THR A 18 -33.61 -1.75 0.02
CA THR A 18 -32.83 -1.03 -0.97
C THR A 18 -32.36 0.26 -0.32
N THR A 19 -31.19 0.21 0.30
CA THR A 19 -30.45 1.42 0.61
C THR A 19 -29.58 1.65 -0.62
N PRO A 20 -29.82 2.71 -1.42
CA PRO A 20 -28.88 3.05 -2.48
C PRO A 20 -27.54 3.32 -1.80
N MET A 21 -26.51 2.54 -2.16
CA MET A 21 -25.15 2.81 -1.72
C MET A 21 -24.84 4.25 -2.12
N ASN A 22 -24.72 5.11 -1.12
CA ASN A 22 -24.37 6.50 -1.30
C ASN A 22 -22.90 6.55 -1.76
N PRO A 23 -22.59 6.93 -3.02
CA PRO A 23 -21.21 6.98 -3.49
C PRO A 23 -20.42 8.13 -2.84
N ALA A 24 -21.08 9.05 -2.13
CA ALA A 24 -20.46 10.24 -1.54
C ALA A 24 -19.58 9.96 -0.31
N LEU A 25 -19.54 8.73 0.22
CA LEU A 25 -18.62 8.35 1.31
C LEU A 25 -17.40 7.53 0.87
N ALA A 26 -17.34 7.11 -0.41
CA ALA A 26 -16.19 6.36 -0.94
C ALA A 26 -15.06 7.26 -1.44
N ILE A 27 -15.33 8.56 -1.57
CA ILE A 27 -14.37 9.54 -2.04
C ILE A 27 -13.88 10.31 -0.83
N ARG A 28 -12.55 10.37 -0.65
CA ARG A 28 -11.78 11.20 0.30
C ARG A 28 -11.02 10.36 1.34
N ARG A 29 -10.05 9.60 0.87
CA ARG A 29 -8.67 9.70 1.37
C ARG A 29 -7.75 9.06 0.34
N ASN A 30 -6.72 9.78 -0.07
CA ASN A 30 -5.48 9.21 -0.59
C ASN A 30 -5.50 8.55 -1.99
N HIS A 31 -5.97 9.25 -3.05
CA HIS A 31 -5.88 8.70 -4.42
C HIS A 31 -4.44 8.41 -4.87
N THR A 32 -3.45 9.24 -4.52
CA THR A 32 -2.03 9.04 -4.86
C THR A 32 -1.37 7.92 -4.03
N ASN A 33 -1.64 7.92 -2.73
CA ASN A 33 -1.23 6.87 -1.80
C ASN A 33 -1.84 5.50 -2.20
N ASN A 34 -3.06 5.49 -2.72
CA ASN A 34 -3.69 4.29 -3.26
C ASN A 34 -2.96 3.76 -4.50
N LEU A 35 -2.45 4.64 -5.39
CA LEU A 35 -1.72 4.21 -6.58
C LEU A 35 -0.36 3.60 -6.24
N VAL A 36 0.35 4.12 -5.23
CA VAL A 36 1.60 3.51 -4.73
C VAL A 36 1.29 2.22 -3.97
N SER A 37 0.21 2.20 -3.18
CA SER A 37 -0.15 1.02 -2.38
C SER A 37 -0.63 -0.16 -3.22
N GLN A 38 -1.19 0.11 -4.40
CA GLN A 38 -1.58 -0.88 -5.40
C GLN A 38 -0.41 -1.52 -6.15
N ARG A 39 0.81 -0.95 -6.04
CA ARG A 39 2.00 -1.51 -6.69
C ARG A 39 2.56 -2.69 -5.88
N PRO A 40 3.29 -3.62 -6.53
CA PRO A 40 3.88 -4.74 -5.83
C PRO A 40 4.84 -4.25 -4.74
N TYR A 41 4.87 -4.95 -3.61
CA TYR A 41 5.70 -4.55 -2.48
C TYR A 41 7.19 -4.45 -2.83
N ARG A 42 7.68 -5.37 -3.67
CA ARG A 42 9.05 -5.35 -4.21
C ARG A 42 9.35 -4.06 -4.95
N ASP A 43 8.51 -3.67 -5.91
CA ASP A 43 8.67 -2.41 -6.64
C ASP A 43 8.71 -1.23 -5.69
N ARG A 44 7.80 -1.16 -4.73
CA ARG A 44 7.75 -0.03 -3.78
C ARG A 44 9.06 0.15 -3.02
N VAL A 45 9.67 -0.94 -2.58
CA VAL A 45 10.99 -0.91 -1.90
C VAL A 45 12.09 -0.47 -2.86
N ILE A 46 12.12 -1.03 -4.08
CA ILE A 46 13.11 -0.67 -5.11
C ILE A 46 13.03 0.82 -5.42
N HIS A 47 11.82 1.35 -5.61
CA HIS A 47 11.61 2.74 -5.99
C HIS A 47 12.01 3.72 -4.87
N LEU A 48 11.87 3.33 -3.60
CA LEU A 48 12.42 4.11 -2.48
C LEU A 48 13.95 4.09 -2.47
N LEU A 49 14.55 2.89 -2.58
CA LEU A 49 16.00 2.72 -2.56
C LEU A 49 16.71 3.34 -3.77
N ALA A 50 15.98 3.55 -4.88
CA ALA A 50 16.49 4.21 -6.07
C ALA A 50 16.76 5.71 -5.85
N LEU A 51 16.03 6.37 -4.96
CA LEU A 51 16.20 7.80 -4.68
C LEU A 51 17.31 8.05 -3.67
N LYS A 52 17.35 7.26 -2.59
CA LYS A 52 18.44 7.32 -1.61
C LYS A 52 18.61 5.99 -0.89
N SER A 53 19.73 5.86 -0.19
CA SER A 53 19.90 4.80 0.80
C SER A 53 19.02 5.05 2.03
N TYR A 54 18.33 4.00 2.50
CA TYR A 54 17.46 4.05 3.67
C TYR A 54 17.88 3.04 4.73
N THR A 55 17.72 3.37 6.01
CA THR A 55 17.80 2.35 7.07
C THR A 55 16.54 1.48 7.08
N LYS A 56 16.64 0.25 7.60
CA LYS A 56 15.48 -0.65 7.74
C LYS A 56 14.27 0.00 8.47
N PRO A 57 14.44 0.68 9.63
CA PRO A 57 13.30 1.33 10.29
C PRO A 57 12.73 2.51 9.50
N GLU A 58 13.57 3.34 8.85
CA GLU A 58 13.07 4.43 8.01
C GLU A 58 12.27 3.92 6.81
N LEU A 59 12.76 2.86 6.17
CA LEU A 59 12.09 2.25 5.02
C LEU A 59 10.72 1.70 5.44
N LEU A 60 10.68 1.01 6.59
CA LEU A 60 9.45 0.48 7.17
C LEU A 60 8.44 1.59 7.49
N ALA A 61 8.91 2.71 8.03
CA ALA A 61 8.09 3.88 8.32
C ALA A 61 7.53 4.53 7.05
N CYS A 62 8.34 4.66 5.98
CA CYS A 62 7.85 5.15 4.69
C CYS A 62 6.75 4.24 4.13
N LEU A 63 7.04 2.95 4.07
CA LEU A 63 6.13 1.92 3.58
C LEU A 63 4.80 1.88 4.37
N GLN A 64 4.86 2.02 5.69
CA GLN A 64 3.66 2.07 6.53
C GLN A 64 2.79 3.31 6.24
N ARG A 65 3.40 4.48 6.00
CA ARG A 65 2.66 5.70 5.62
C ARG A 65 1.97 5.54 4.27
N ASP A 66 2.61 4.84 3.33
CA ASP A 66 2.05 4.50 2.02
C ASP A 66 1.01 3.35 2.09
N GLY A 67 0.63 2.88 3.28
CA GLY A 67 -0.41 1.86 3.45
C GLY A 67 0.05 0.43 3.15
N VAL A 68 1.33 0.10 3.34
CA VAL A 68 1.81 -1.29 3.31
C VAL A 68 1.16 -2.12 4.42
N ASN A 69 0.78 -3.36 4.08
CA ASN A 69 0.18 -4.29 5.02
C ASN A 69 1.27 -5.01 5.85
N GLN A 70 0.95 -5.37 7.10
CA GLN A 70 1.90 -5.98 8.03
C GLN A 70 2.47 -7.30 7.50
N LYS A 71 1.69 -8.07 6.73
CA LYS A 71 2.12 -9.31 6.06
C LYS A 71 3.29 -9.13 5.08
N ASP A 72 3.45 -7.94 4.52
CA ASP A 72 4.52 -7.66 3.56
C ASP A 72 5.84 -7.30 4.27
N ARG A 73 5.81 -7.09 5.60
CA ARG A 73 7.02 -6.79 6.38
C ARG A 73 8.00 -7.96 6.36
N ASP A 74 7.53 -9.19 6.35
CA ASP A 74 8.39 -10.38 6.25
C ASP A 74 9.10 -10.44 4.90
N SER A 75 8.39 -10.10 3.82
CA SER A 75 8.93 -9.98 2.46
C SER A 75 10.01 -8.90 2.35
N LEU A 76 10.01 -7.90 3.24
CA LEU A 76 11.03 -6.84 3.23
C LEU A 76 12.42 -7.41 3.40
N GLY A 77 12.58 -8.33 4.36
CA GLY A 77 13.86 -8.96 4.63
C GLY A 77 14.41 -9.70 3.41
N ILE A 78 13.53 -10.28 2.60
CA ILE A 78 13.92 -11.00 1.37
C ILE A 78 14.43 -10.00 0.32
N ILE A 79 13.70 -8.90 0.10
CA ILE A 79 14.08 -7.86 -0.87
C ILE A 79 15.39 -7.19 -0.46
N LEU A 80 15.57 -6.91 0.84
CA LEU A 80 16.77 -6.28 1.37
C LEU A 80 18.03 -7.14 1.30
N ARG A 81 17.92 -8.49 1.25
CA ARG A 81 19.07 -9.37 0.97
C ARG A 81 19.62 -9.16 -0.43
N ASP A 82 18.73 -8.88 -1.37
CA ASP A 82 19.09 -8.65 -2.77
C ASP A 82 19.62 -7.21 -2.98
N ALA A 83 19.29 -6.29 -2.09
CA ALA A 83 19.87 -4.94 -2.01
C ALA A 83 21.32 -4.93 -1.46
N SER A 84 21.98 -3.78 -1.52
CA SER A 84 23.32 -3.58 -0.98
C SER A 84 23.22 -3.04 0.45
N LEU A 85 23.73 -3.78 1.44
CA LEU A 85 23.77 -3.33 2.83
C LEU A 85 25.13 -2.67 3.12
N ASN A 86 25.11 -1.41 3.50
CA ASN A 86 26.26 -0.73 4.08
C ASN A 86 26.34 -1.04 5.58
N THR A 87 27.34 -1.82 5.97
CA THR A 87 27.54 -2.26 7.37
C THR A 87 27.99 -1.13 8.30
N LYS A 88 28.51 -0.02 7.75
CA LYS A 88 28.96 1.12 8.54
C LYS A 88 27.79 1.91 9.13
N ASP A 89 26.76 2.13 8.32
CA ASP A 89 25.62 3.00 8.65
C ASP A 89 24.30 2.22 8.76
N ASN A 90 24.34 0.90 8.53
CA ASN A 90 23.18 0.01 8.47
C ASN A 90 22.09 0.50 7.48
N THR A 91 22.55 1.11 6.39
CA THR A 91 21.71 1.62 5.30
C THR A 91 21.69 0.63 4.15
N TYR A 92 20.53 0.54 3.50
CA TYR A 92 20.33 -0.27 2.31
C TYR A 92 20.34 0.66 1.11
N SER A 93 21.06 0.28 0.05
CA SER A 93 21.09 0.95 -1.24
C SER A 93 20.75 -0.03 -2.36
N LEU A 94 20.29 0.51 -3.49
CA LEU A 94 19.91 -0.30 -4.63
C LEU A 94 21.15 -0.91 -5.33
N LYS A 95 21.10 -2.19 -5.69
CA LYS A 95 22.13 -2.85 -6.52
C LYS A 95 21.86 -2.63 -8.00
N ASN A 96 22.93 -2.62 -8.81
CA ASN A 96 22.88 -2.41 -10.27
C ASN A 96 21.81 -3.25 -10.98
N HIS A 97 21.63 -4.52 -10.60
CA HIS A 97 20.68 -5.41 -11.27
C HIS A 97 19.21 -5.10 -10.96
N LEU A 98 18.92 -4.30 -9.92
CA LEU A 98 17.56 -3.87 -9.56
C LEU A 98 17.16 -2.56 -10.26
N PHE A 99 18.10 -1.81 -10.83
CA PHE A 99 17.79 -0.58 -11.55
C PHE A 99 16.89 -0.82 -12.77
N LYS A 100 16.94 -2.03 -13.35
CA LYS A 100 16.05 -2.46 -14.45
C LYS A 100 14.57 -2.55 -14.05
N ASP A 101 14.27 -2.69 -12.75
CA ASP A 101 12.90 -2.75 -12.21
C ASP A 101 12.36 -1.34 -11.88
N ILE A 102 13.14 -0.27 -12.05
CA ILE A 102 12.71 1.11 -11.80
C ILE A 102 11.79 1.60 -12.92
N GLN A 103 10.67 2.23 -12.54
CA GLN A 103 9.67 2.81 -13.44
C GLN A 103 9.73 4.34 -13.36
N LYS A 104 9.96 5.01 -14.49
CA LYS A 104 10.00 6.49 -14.56
C LYS A 104 8.64 7.14 -14.26
N ASP A 105 7.54 6.44 -14.57
CA ASP A 105 6.16 6.89 -14.30
C ASP A 105 5.61 6.38 -12.96
N TRP A 106 6.49 6.12 -11.99
CA TRP A 106 6.08 5.72 -10.66
C TRP A 106 5.23 6.81 -9.99
N PRO A 107 4.04 6.47 -9.44
CA PRO A 107 3.14 7.46 -8.86
C PRO A 107 3.67 8.15 -7.60
N GLY A 108 4.74 7.63 -7.00
CA GLY A 108 5.41 8.23 -5.84
C GLY A 108 6.54 9.21 -6.19
N TYR A 109 6.89 9.38 -7.47
CA TYR A 109 7.96 10.29 -7.88
C TYR A 109 7.41 11.66 -8.27
N ASN A 110 7.98 12.69 -7.69
CA ASN A 110 7.81 14.07 -8.12
C ASN A 110 8.77 14.38 -9.27
N GLU A 111 8.60 15.53 -9.92
CA GLU A 111 9.47 15.95 -11.03
C GLU A 111 10.95 15.99 -10.62
N THR A 112 11.24 16.44 -9.39
CA THR A 112 12.58 16.39 -8.81
C THR A 112 13.11 14.97 -8.66
N ASP A 113 12.29 14.04 -8.18
CA ASP A 113 12.66 12.63 -8.00
C ASP A 113 12.94 11.97 -9.36
N LYS A 114 12.15 12.29 -10.38
CA LYS A 114 12.35 11.83 -11.76
C LYS A 114 13.69 12.32 -12.33
N GLY A 115 14.03 13.59 -12.11
CA GLY A 115 15.33 14.15 -12.51
C GLY A 115 16.50 13.49 -11.79
N LEU A 116 16.35 13.21 -10.48
CA LEU A 116 17.36 12.48 -9.71
C LEU A 116 17.59 11.07 -10.25
N LEU A 117 16.51 10.34 -10.58
CA LEU A 117 16.63 9.00 -11.16
C LEU A 117 17.28 9.02 -12.53
N GLU A 118 16.99 10.02 -13.36
CA GLU A 118 17.65 10.16 -14.65
C GLU A 118 19.15 10.34 -14.49
N LEU A 119 19.60 11.11 -13.50
CA LEU A 119 21.03 11.26 -13.20
C LEU A 119 21.67 9.95 -12.70
N ILE A 120 20.94 9.16 -11.90
CA ILE A 120 21.45 7.89 -11.36
C ILE A 120 21.44 6.77 -12.43
N LEU A 121 20.51 6.82 -13.37
CA LEU A 121 20.34 5.84 -14.45
C LEU A 121 21.14 6.18 -15.72
N SER A 122 21.70 7.39 -15.82
CA SER A 122 22.55 7.85 -16.92
C SER A 122 23.97 7.32 -16.80
#